data_AF-A0A535D955-F1
#
_entry.id   AF-A0A535D955-F1
#
_cell.length_a   1.000
_cell.length_b   1.000
_cell.length_c   1.000
_cell.angle_alpha   90.00
_cell.angle_beta   90.00
_cell.angle_gamma   90.00
#
_symmetry.space_group_name_H-M   'P 1'
#
loop_
_entity.id
_entity.type
_entity.pdbx_description
1 polymer ?
#
loop_
_entity_poly.entity_id
_entity_poly.type
_entity_poly.pdbx_seq_one_letter_code
_entity_poly.pdbx_strand_id
1 'polypeptide(L)'
;MSGPDCSLWGADGVAMDNADNLYVAANSKGQIDRVDPVGHVQVLASGDPLSFPSDIAFGTGRGNRTDIFISNFAAFPTSNGAPGVLEMDIRIPGRPIG
;
A
#
# COMPACT_ATOMS: atom_id res chain seq x y z
N MET A 1 7.72 1.99 18.52
CA MET A 1 8.12 0.61 18.13
C MET A 1 6.84 -0.18 17.97
N SER A 2 6.22 -0.16 16.79
CA SER A 2 5.27 -1.23 16.45
C SER A 2 6.13 -2.48 16.27
N GLY A 3 6.11 -3.38 17.25
CA GLY A 3 6.83 -4.65 17.13
C GLY A 3 6.22 -5.52 16.02
N PRO A 4 6.80 -6.71 15.73
CA PRO A 4 6.12 -7.68 14.90
C PRO A 4 4.85 -8.13 15.62
N ASP A 5 3.71 -7.67 15.14
CA ASP A 5 2.38 -8.19 15.46
C ASP A 5 1.66 -8.59 14.16
N CYS A 6 0.44 -9.12 14.26
CA CYS A 6 -0.32 -9.54 13.09
C CYS A 6 -1.02 -8.37 12.36
N SER A 7 -0.79 -7.10 12.77
CA SER A 7 -1.47 -5.95 12.18
C SER A 7 -1.10 -5.73 10.72
N LEU A 8 0.10 -6.14 10.30
CA LEU A 8 0.59 -6.07 8.92
C LEU A 8 0.85 -7.47 8.36
N TRP A 9 -0.04 -8.43 8.63
CA TRP A 9 0.16 -9.80 8.16
C TRP A 9 0.31 -9.86 6.63
N GLY A 10 1.42 -10.46 6.18
CA GLY A 10 1.80 -10.47 4.78
C GLY A 10 2.33 -9.12 4.28
N ALA A 11 2.92 -8.29 5.14
CA ALA A 11 3.66 -7.11 4.70
C ALA A 11 4.68 -7.49 3.62
N ASP A 12 4.58 -6.83 2.46
CA ASP A 12 5.41 -7.07 1.29
C ASP A 12 6.07 -5.73 0.90
N GLY A 13 5.75 -5.18 -0.27
CA GLY A 13 6.25 -3.88 -0.71
C GLY A 13 5.73 -2.69 0.09
N VAL A 14 6.52 -1.62 0.08
CA VAL A 14 6.31 -0.44 0.91
C VAL A 14 6.71 0.86 0.18
N ALA A 15 6.08 1.96 0.56
CA ALA A 15 6.43 3.31 0.10
C ALA A 15 6.37 4.32 1.26
N MET A 16 6.99 5.50 1.10
CA MET A 16 6.94 6.57 2.10
C MET A 16 6.38 7.87 1.51
N ASP A 17 5.63 8.62 2.33
CA ASP A 17 5.26 10.00 2.02
C ASP A 17 6.29 11.02 2.56
N ASN A 18 6.03 12.31 2.34
CA ASN A 18 6.90 13.40 2.79
C ASN A 18 6.81 13.70 4.30
N ALA A 19 5.90 13.07 5.03
CA ALA A 19 5.74 13.19 6.48
C ALA A 19 6.24 11.93 7.21
N ASP A 20 7.04 11.12 6.53
CA ASP A 20 7.65 9.87 7.01
C ASP A 20 6.61 8.83 7.48
N ASN A 21 5.40 8.85 6.91
CA ASN A 21 4.48 7.72 7.05
C ASN A 21 4.86 6.62 6.06
N LEU A 22 4.81 5.37 6.52
CA LEU A 22 5.03 4.17 5.72
C LEU A 22 3.70 3.65 5.19
N TYR A 23 3.64 3.33 3.91
CA TYR A 23 2.50 2.70 3.27
C TYR A 23 2.93 1.27 2.97
N VAL A 24 2.12 0.30 3.38
CA VAL A 24 2.46 -1.12 3.35
C VAL A 24 1.40 -1.86 2.55
N ALA A 25 1.85 -2.64 1.57
CA ALA A 25 1.00 -3.64 0.94
C ALA A 25 0.92 -4.85 1.88
N ALA A 26 -0.16 -4.93 2.65
CA ALA A 26 -0.42 -6.08 3.52
C ALA A 26 -1.08 -7.18 2.66
N ASN A 27 -0.23 -7.87 1.91
CA ASN A 27 -0.57 -8.82 0.84
C ASN A 27 -1.61 -9.86 1.28
N SER A 28 -1.33 -10.58 2.38
CA SER A 28 -2.21 -11.63 2.90
C SER A 28 -3.51 -11.09 3.50
N LYS A 29 -3.52 -9.82 3.92
CA LYS A 29 -4.73 -9.14 4.40
C LYS A 29 -5.57 -8.54 3.27
N GLY A 30 -5.04 -8.46 2.04
CA GLY A 30 -5.70 -7.74 0.94
C GLY A 30 -5.91 -6.27 1.26
N GLN A 31 -4.92 -5.63 1.90
CA GLN A 31 -5.02 -4.27 2.44
C GLN A 31 -3.84 -3.39 2.03
N ILE A 32 -4.11 -2.08 1.97
CA ILE A 32 -3.10 -1.05 2.03
C ILE A 32 -3.20 -0.38 3.40
N ASP A 33 -2.12 -0.49 4.16
CA ASP A 33 -2.04 0.03 5.53
C ASP A 33 -1.05 1.20 5.57
N ARG A 34 -1.42 2.29 6.27
CA ARG A 34 -0.53 3.41 6.58
C ARG A 34 -0.05 3.30 8.02
N VAL A 35 1.24 3.45 8.23
CA VAL A 35 1.89 3.45 9.54
C VAL A 35 2.53 4.82 9.76
N ASP A 36 2.13 5.50 10.83
CA ASP A 36 2.74 6.79 11.19
C ASP A 36 4.12 6.61 11.86
N PRO A 37 4.92 7.68 12.04
CA PRO A 37 6.25 7.59 12.66
C PRO A 37 6.28 7.06 14.10
N VAL A 38 5.15 7.06 14.81
CA VAL A 38 5.05 6.53 16.17
C VAL A 38 4.55 5.07 16.20
N GLY A 39 4.10 4.54 15.07
CA GLY A 39 3.72 3.14 14.85
C GLY A 39 2.22 2.89 14.83
N HIS A 40 1.36 3.91 14.74
CA HIS A 40 -0.08 3.70 14.59
C HIS A 40 -0.41 3.22 13.17
N VAL A 41 -1.16 2.13 13.08
CA VAL A 41 -1.61 1.54 11.82
C VAL A 41 -3.02 2.00 11.49
N GLN A 42 -3.22 2.52 10.28
CA GLN A 42 -4.50 2.91 9.70
C GLN A 42 -4.72 2.15 8.40
N VAL A 43 -5.83 1.42 8.28
CA VAL A 43 -6.24 0.81 7.01
C VAL A 43 -6.70 1.92 6.06
N LEU A 44 -6.06 2.04 4.90
CA LEU A 44 -6.45 3.00 3.86
C LEU A 44 -7.38 2.39 2.82
N ALA A 45 -7.15 1.13 2.47
CA ALA A 45 -7.97 0.37 1.54
C ALA A 45 -7.97 -1.11 1.89
N SER A 46 -9.08 -1.79 1.61
CA SER A 46 -9.27 -3.21 1.91
C SER A 46 -10.28 -3.87 0.98
N GLY A 47 -10.02 -5.12 0.58
CA GLY A 47 -10.93 -5.87 -0.29
C GLY A 47 -10.88 -5.41 -1.74
N ASP A 48 -11.86 -5.81 -2.55
CA ASP A 48 -11.84 -5.56 -3.99
C ASP A 48 -11.69 -4.06 -4.33
N PRO A 49 -10.81 -3.68 -5.29
CA PRO A 49 -10.10 -4.54 -6.23
C PRO A 49 -8.73 -5.05 -5.76
N LEU A 50 -8.35 -4.88 -4.48
CA LEU A 50 -7.07 -5.38 -3.96
C LEU A 50 -7.06 -6.91 -3.93
N SER A 51 -6.04 -7.51 -4.55
CA SER A 51 -5.91 -8.96 -4.65
C SER A 51 -4.45 -9.35 -4.51
N PHE A 52 -4.07 -9.73 -3.28
CA PHE A 52 -2.68 -9.93 -2.88
C PHE A 52 -1.82 -8.73 -3.35
N PRO A 53 -2.07 -7.50 -2.85
CA PRO A 53 -1.24 -6.36 -3.21
C PRO A 53 0.20 -6.65 -2.78
N SER A 54 1.15 -6.52 -3.70
CA SER A 54 2.55 -6.91 -3.48
C SER A 54 3.49 -5.71 -3.38
N ASP A 55 3.17 -4.58 -3.99
CA ASP A 55 4.01 -3.39 -3.91
C ASP A 55 3.22 -2.09 -4.11
N ILE A 56 3.81 -0.98 -3.64
CA ILE A 56 3.24 0.37 -3.68
C ILE A 56 4.27 1.34 -4.21
N ALA A 57 3.87 2.25 -5.10
CA ALA A 57 4.67 3.40 -5.51
C ALA A 57 3.82 4.67 -5.54
N PHE A 58 4.39 5.79 -5.11
CA PHE A 58 3.74 7.09 -5.30
C PHE A 58 3.94 7.62 -6.72
N GLY A 59 2.91 8.27 -7.27
CA GLY A 59 3.04 9.02 -8.50
C GLY A 59 4.01 10.20 -8.36
N THR A 60 4.74 10.49 -9.44
CA THR A 60 5.76 11.56 -9.46
C THR A 60 5.39 12.73 -10.37
N GLY A 61 4.41 12.54 -11.27
CA GLY A 61 3.93 13.53 -12.22
C GLY A 61 3.06 14.59 -11.55
N ARG A 62 3.04 15.82 -12.10
CA ARG A 62 2.31 16.96 -11.47
C ARG A 62 0.82 16.67 -11.23
N GLY A 63 0.20 15.81 -12.02
CA GLY A 63 -1.22 15.47 -11.92
C GLY A 63 -1.54 14.30 -10.98
N ASN A 64 -0.54 13.50 -10.57
CA ASN A 64 -0.76 12.25 -9.82
C ASN A 64 0.17 12.11 -8.60
N ARG A 65 0.73 13.21 -8.09
CA ARG A 65 1.63 13.15 -6.92
C ARG A 65 0.95 12.64 -5.64
N THR A 66 -0.36 12.74 -5.58
CA THR A 66 -1.20 12.28 -4.49
C THR A 66 -1.72 10.86 -4.70
N ASP A 67 -1.37 10.24 -5.82
CA ASP A 67 -1.84 8.93 -6.19
C ASP A 67 -0.78 7.89 -5.80
N ILE A 68 -1.26 6.73 -5.37
CA ILE A 68 -0.46 5.52 -5.22
C ILE A 68 -0.83 4.53 -6.32
N PHE A 69 0.18 3.89 -6.86
CA PHE A 69 0.08 2.75 -7.75
C PHE A 69 0.34 1.49 -6.94
N ILE A 70 -0.55 0.51 -7.08
CA ILE A 70 -0.52 -0.72 -6.30
C ILE A 70 -0.42 -1.88 -7.28
N SER A 71 0.60 -2.72 -7.13
CA SER A 71 0.71 -3.96 -7.89
C SER A 71 -0.10 -5.06 -7.21
N ASN A 72 -1.09 -5.61 -7.89
CA ASN A 72 -1.79 -6.82 -7.47
C ASN A 72 -1.05 -8.05 -8.01
N PHE A 73 -0.63 -8.94 -7.11
CA PHE A 73 -0.02 -10.20 -7.49
C PHE A 73 -1.07 -11.19 -8.01
N ALA A 74 -2.18 -11.34 -7.28
CA ALA A 74 -3.36 -12.15 -7.63
C ALA A 74 -3.06 -13.55 -8.23
N ALA A 75 -1.94 -14.17 -7.85
CA ALA A 75 -1.48 -15.43 -8.47
C ALA A 75 -2.08 -16.68 -7.83
N PHE A 76 -2.86 -16.54 -6.75
CA PHE A 76 -3.38 -17.66 -5.96
C PHE A 76 -4.85 -17.94 -6.25
N PRO A 77 -5.33 -19.19 -6.11
CA PRO A 77 -6.76 -19.53 -6.27
C PRO A 77 -7.71 -18.79 -5.31
N THR A 78 -7.18 -18.27 -4.19
CA THR A 78 -7.91 -17.47 -3.20
C THR A 78 -7.97 -15.98 -3.56
N SER A 79 -7.45 -15.59 -4.71
CA SER A 79 -7.47 -14.21 -5.21
C SER A 79 -8.89 -13.84 -5.64
N ASN A 80 -9.44 -12.78 -5.05
CA ASN A 80 -10.76 -12.27 -5.42
C ASN A 80 -10.70 -11.20 -6.54
N GLY A 81 -9.51 -10.84 -7.02
CA GLY A 81 -9.30 -9.87 -8.09
C GLY A 81 -8.28 -10.32 -9.13
N ALA A 82 -8.00 -9.44 -10.10
CA ALA A 82 -7.08 -9.70 -11.20
C ALA A 82 -5.66 -9.20 -10.91
N PRO A 83 -4.63 -9.84 -11.51
CA PRO A 83 -3.28 -9.28 -11.52
C PRO A 83 -3.27 -7.99 -12.32
N GLY A 84 -2.46 -7.02 -11.90
CA GLY A 84 -2.37 -5.73 -12.59
C GLY A 84 -1.95 -4.60 -11.68
N VAL A 85 -2.04 -3.38 -12.18
CA VAL A 85 -1.74 -2.16 -11.44
C VAL A 85 -3.04 -1.41 -11.19
N LEU A 86 -3.28 -1.07 -9.92
CA LEU A 86 -4.35 -0.17 -9.50
C LEU A 86 -3.78 1.22 -9.26
N GLU A 87 -4.60 2.24 -9.44
CA GLU A 87 -4.28 3.63 -9.11
C GLU A 87 -5.31 4.13 -8.08
N MET A 88 -4.84 4.79 -7.02
CA MET A 88 -5.68 5.32 -5.96
C MET A 88 -5.18 6.70 -5.52
N ASP A 89 -6.03 7.71 -5.61
CA ASP A 89 -5.78 9.03 -5.02
C ASP A 89 -5.98 8.96 -3.50
N ILE A 90 -4.89 9.09 -2.75
CA ILE A 90 -4.89 9.11 -1.28
C ILE A 90 -4.78 10.51 -0.70
N ARG A 91 -4.81 11.56 -1.55
CA ARG A 91 -4.74 12.98 -1.17
C ARG A 91 -3.47 13.36 -0.40
N ILE A 92 -2.43 12.53 -0.44
CA ILE A 92 -1.16 12.73 0.27
C ILE A 92 -0.02 12.63 -0.73
N PRO A 93 0.84 13.67 -0.84
CA PRO A 93 1.94 13.64 -1.77
C PRO A 93 3.05 12.68 -1.31
N GLY A 94 3.47 11.81 -2.21
CA GLY A 94 4.57 10.87 -1.99
C GLY A 94 5.94 11.49 -1.93
N ARG A 95 6.88 10.75 -1.32
CA ARG A 95 8.32 11.01 -1.47
C ARG A 95 8.78 10.39 -2.80
N PRO A 96 9.40 11.16 -3.72
CA PRO A 96 10.00 10.59 -4.91
C PRO A 96 11.12 9.62 -4.52
N ILE A 97 11.18 8.47 -5.20
CA ILE A 97 12.38 7.63 -5.19
C ILE A 97 13.46 8.36 -6.01
N GLY A 98 14.55 8.73 -5.33
CA GLY A 98 15.69 9.44 -5.92
C GLY A 98 16.66 8.53 -6.65
#